data_AF-E2CAL8-F1
#
_entry.id   AF-E2CAL8-F1
#
_cell.length_a   1.000
_cell.length_b   1.000
_cell.length_c   1.000
_cell.angle_alpha   90.00
_cell.angle_beta   90.00
_cell.angle_gamma   90.00
#
_symmetry.space_group_name_H-M   'P 1'
#
loop_
_entity.id
_entity.type
_entity.pdbx_description
1 polymer ?
#
loop_
_entity_poly.entity_id
_entity_poly.type
_entity_poly.pdbx_seq_one_letter_code
_entity_poly.pdbx_strand_id
1 'polypeptide(L)'
;MPIKDILTVVDLAGPQPASKYALELGRRYDAHVTGLSIAFEPVVPAFAAAPMPVDYLQAAHEQAVSAAKAAQREFEELARLSGGKSESRIADLLTGGPFEGIIHNFRTTDLVVIGQNNPDAPEPMRELLIETVLFESGVPVLLVPYIGTKTTEPENILIGWDGSSTAARAVHASLPILEKTKKITVLVVNKKVTPDMQPGADLATYLARHDLNVTVDVITNPQTGIGDTVLNYVSDNANDMIVMGGYGHSRMREFLFGGATREILEAMTIPVLMAH
;
A
#
# COMPACT_ATOMS: atom_id res chain seq x y z
N MET A 1 17.60 5.94 -3.30
CA MET A 1 17.96 4.75 -4.12
C MET A 1 16.93 4.67 -5.23
N PRO A 2 17.31 4.50 -6.51
CA PRO A 2 16.32 4.49 -7.58
C PRO A 2 15.36 3.31 -7.43
N ILE A 3 14.08 3.52 -7.73
CA ILE A 3 13.09 2.43 -7.85
C ILE A 3 13.40 1.69 -9.16
N LYS A 4 13.76 0.41 -9.07
CA LYS A 4 14.13 -0.45 -10.19
C LYS A 4 13.36 -1.76 -10.24
N ASP A 5 12.82 -2.21 -9.12
CA ASP A 5 12.00 -3.43 -9.04
C ASP A 5 10.69 -3.14 -8.29
N ILE A 6 9.56 -3.36 -8.96
CA ILE A 6 8.22 -3.14 -8.43
C ILE A 6 7.45 -4.45 -8.50
N LEU A 7 6.86 -4.88 -7.39
CA LEU A 7 5.92 -6.00 -7.39
C LEU A 7 4.51 -5.48 -7.13
N THR A 8 3.56 -5.87 -7.99
CA THR A 8 2.14 -5.59 -7.77
C THR A 8 1.39 -6.86 -7.46
N VAL A 9 0.54 -6.83 -6.42
CA VAL A 9 -0.44 -7.89 -6.20
C VAL A 9 -1.54 -7.71 -7.24
N VAL A 10 -1.82 -8.77 -8.00
CA VAL A 10 -2.83 -8.78 -9.06
C VAL A 10 -4.17 -9.14 -8.45
N ASP A 11 -5.16 -8.27 -8.61
CA ASP A 11 -6.53 -8.52 -8.17
C ASP A 11 -7.16 -9.65 -9.01
N LEU A 12 -7.78 -10.62 -8.33
CA LEU A 12 -8.33 -11.82 -8.95
C LEU A 12 -9.63 -11.57 -9.72
N ALA A 13 -10.37 -10.54 -9.36
CA ALA A 13 -11.63 -10.20 -10.00
C ALA A 13 -11.79 -8.70 -10.26
N GLY A 14 -12.44 -8.37 -11.38
CA GLY A 14 -12.78 -7.00 -11.72
C GLY A 14 -11.58 -6.17 -12.19
N PRO A 15 -11.69 -4.83 -12.16
CA PRO A 15 -10.62 -3.95 -12.59
C PRO A 15 -9.36 -4.12 -11.72
N GLN A 16 -8.18 -4.06 -12.34
CA GLN A 16 -6.89 -4.11 -11.63
C GLN A 16 -6.22 -2.71 -11.53
N PRO A 17 -6.71 -1.79 -10.68
CA PRO A 17 -6.16 -0.43 -10.58
C PRO A 17 -4.72 -0.42 -10.08
N ALA A 18 -4.37 -1.30 -9.14
CA ALA A 18 -3.01 -1.44 -8.62
C ALA A 18 -2.02 -1.87 -9.70
N SER A 19 -2.37 -2.90 -10.49
CA SER A 19 -1.58 -3.34 -11.65
C SER A 19 -1.34 -2.20 -12.64
N LYS A 20 -2.39 -1.45 -13.00
CA LYS A 20 -2.28 -0.32 -13.94
C LYS A 20 -1.38 0.78 -13.38
N TYR A 21 -1.49 1.08 -12.09
CA TYR A 21 -0.64 2.07 -11.42
C TYR A 21 0.82 1.61 -11.39
N ALA A 22 1.07 0.36 -11.03
CA ALA A 22 2.40 -0.24 -10.98
C ALA A 22 3.09 -0.26 -12.35
N LEU A 23 2.37 -0.61 -13.41
CA LEU A 23 2.88 -0.60 -14.78
C LEU A 23 3.26 0.81 -15.24
N GLU A 24 2.45 1.82 -14.92
CA GLU A 24 2.74 3.21 -15.25
C GLU A 24 3.93 3.75 -14.43
N LEU A 25 4.05 3.39 -13.14
CA LEU A 25 5.26 3.66 -12.36
C LEU A 25 6.48 2.98 -12.99
N GLY A 26 6.37 1.72 -13.37
CA GLY A 26 7.42 0.95 -14.02
C GLY A 26 7.97 1.68 -15.25
N ARG A 27 7.06 2.17 -16.10
CA ARG A 27 7.42 2.96 -17.29
C ARG A 27 8.13 4.27 -16.94
N ARG A 28 7.72 4.99 -15.89
CA ARG A 28 8.31 6.27 -15.48
C ARG A 28 9.68 6.16 -14.83
N TYR A 29 9.89 5.10 -14.05
CA TYR A 29 11.16 4.86 -13.35
C TYR A 29 12.12 3.95 -14.13
N ASP A 30 11.68 3.48 -15.31
CA ASP A 30 12.37 2.43 -16.07
C ASP A 30 12.64 1.20 -15.18
N ALA A 31 11.66 0.85 -14.36
CA ALA A 31 11.67 -0.24 -13.40
C ALA A 31 11.02 -1.50 -13.99
N HIS A 32 11.46 -2.66 -13.52
CA HIS A 32 10.83 -3.94 -13.83
C HIS A 32 9.59 -4.12 -12.96
N VAL A 33 8.48 -4.59 -13.56
CA VAL A 33 7.21 -4.82 -12.85
C VAL A 33 6.86 -6.30 -12.83
N THR A 34 6.79 -6.88 -11.65
CA THR A 34 6.32 -8.25 -11.44
C THR A 34 4.85 -8.24 -11.00
N GLY A 35 3.97 -8.82 -11.81
CA GLY A 35 2.57 -9.07 -11.41
C GLY A 35 2.45 -10.41 -10.66
N LEU A 36 2.17 -10.37 -9.36
CA LEU A 36 1.97 -11.55 -8.52
C LEU A 36 0.49 -11.87 -8.38
N SER A 37 0.03 -12.93 -9.04
CA SER A 37 -1.31 -13.51 -8.82
C SER A 37 -1.24 -14.56 -7.72
N ILE A 38 -2.12 -14.49 -6.72
CA ILE A 38 -2.11 -15.42 -5.59
C ILE A 38 -3.29 -16.38 -5.73
N ALA A 39 -3.01 -17.68 -5.82
CA ALA A 39 -4.03 -18.71 -5.77
C ALA A 39 -4.46 -18.93 -4.31
N PHE A 40 -5.50 -18.22 -3.89
CA PHE A 40 -6.07 -18.34 -2.55
C PHE A 40 -7.02 -19.54 -2.46
N GLU A 41 -6.60 -20.58 -1.74
CA GLU A 41 -7.52 -21.65 -1.36
C GLU A 41 -8.48 -21.16 -0.27
N PRO A 42 -9.78 -21.55 -0.33
CA PRO A 42 -10.76 -21.11 0.65
C PRO A 42 -10.43 -21.64 2.04
N VAL A 43 -10.46 -20.76 3.04
CA VAL A 43 -10.24 -21.12 4.45
C VAL A 43 -11.40 -21.99 4.92
N VAL A 44 -11.11 -23.26 5.24
CA VAL A 44 -12.08 -24.16 5.86
C VAL A 44 -12.20 -23.81 7.35
N PRO A 45 -13.37 -23.41 7.86
CA PRO A 45 -13.51 -23.07 9.27
C PRO A 45 -13.25 -24.27 10.17
N ALA A 46 -12.44 -24.11 11.21
CA ALA A 46 -12.07 -25.18 12.13
C ALA A 46 -13.25 -25.81 12.90
N PHE A 47 -14.41 -25.15 12.93
CA PHE A 47 -15.64 -25.68 13.54
C PHE A 47 -16.40 -26.66 12.63
N ALA A 48 -15.99 -26.85 11.37
CA ALA A 48 -16.52 -27.89 10.51
C ALA A 48 -16.14 -29.26 11.08
N ALA A 49 -17.03 -29.83 11.90
CA ALA A 49 -16.77 -31.05 12.68
C ALA A 49 -16.66 -32.35 11.84
N ALA A 50 -16.67 -32.24 10.51
CA ALA A 50 -16.56 -33.38 9.59
C ALA A 50 -15.36 -33.18 8.65
N PRO A 51 -14.58 -34.24 8.37
CA PRO A 51 -13.51 -34.16 7.38
C PRO A 51 -14.11 -33.79 6.02
N MET A 52 -13.54 -32.75 5.39
CA MET A 52 -13.97 -32.31 4.07
C MET A 52 -13.67 -33.40 3.04
N PRO A 53 -14.61 -33.71 2.12
CA PRO A 53 -14.36 -34.61 1.02
C PRO A 53 -13.16 -34.17 0.17
N VAL A 54 -12.31 -35.11 -0.26
CA VAL A 54 -11.06 -34.82 -1.01
C VAL A 54 -11.35 -34.16 -2.36
N ASP A 55 -12.44 -34.57 -3.02
CA ASP A 55 -12.95 -33.99 -4.26
C ASP A 55 -13.34 -32.51 -4.09
N TYR A 56 -13.91 -32.13 -2.94
CA TYR A 56 -14.19 -30.73 -2.64
C TYR A 56 -12.90 -29.91 -2.50
N LEU A 57 -11.91 -30.42 -1.75
CA LEU A 57 -10.62 -29.72 -1.59
C LEU A 57 -9.89 -29.58 -2.92
N GLN A 58 -9.91 -30.62 -3.75
CA GLN A 58 -9.32 -30.59 -5.08
C GLN A 58 -10.02 -29.57 -5.98
N ALA A 59 -11.36 -29.56 -6.02
CA ALA A 59 -12.13 -28.61 -6.82
C ALA A 59 -11.86 -27.16 -6.36
N ALA A 60 -11.74 -26.93 -5.05
CA ALA A 60 -11.41 -25.62 -4.49
C ALA A 60 -10.01 -25.14 -4.90
N HIS A 61 -9.01 -26.02 -4.85
CA HIS A 61 -7.65 -25.73 -5.32
C HIS A 61 -7.64 -25.42 -6.83
N GLU A 62 -8.28 -26.26 -7.65
CA GLU A 62 -8.38 -26.04 -9.09
C GLU A 62 -9.06 -24.71 -9.42
N GLN A 63 -10.10 -24.32 -8.68
CA GLN A 63 -10.76 -23.03 -8.81
C GLN A 63 -9.82 -21.86 -8.45
N ALA A 64 -9.08 -21.96 -7.35
CA ALA A 64 -8.13 -20.93 -6.92
C ALA A 64 -7.02 -20.71 -7.96
N VAL A 65 -6.43 -21.80 -8.46
CA VAL A 65 -5.40 -21.75 -9.51
C VAL A 65 -5.97 -21.20 -10.82
N SER A 66 -7.20 -21.59 -11.19
CA SER A 66 -7.87 -21.08 -12.38
C SER A 66 -8.11 -19.57 -12.32
N ALA A 67 -8.57 -19.07 -11.17
CA ALA A 67 -8.75 -17.64 -10.91
C ALA A 67 -7.43 -16.87 -11.01
N ALA A 68 -6.37 -17.36 -10.34
CA ALA A 68 -5.05 -16.75 -10.41
C ALA A 68 -4.50 -16.71 -11.86
N LYS A 69 -4.67 -17.78 -12.64
CA LYS A 69 -4.28 -17.82 -14.06
C LYS A 69 -5.11 -16.89 -14.95
N ALA A 70 -6.38 -16.68 -14.63
CA ALA A 70 -7.21 -15.73 -15.36
C ALA A 70 -6.73 -14.29 -15.10
N ALA A 71 -6.51 -13.95 -13.83
CA ALA A 71 -6.01 -12.64 -13.42
C ALA A 71 -4.60 -12.35 -13.96
N GLN A 72 -3.72 -13.35 -13.95
CA GLN A 72 -2.38 -13.28 -14.53
C GLN A 72 -2.44 -12.93 -16.02
N ARG A 73 -3.31 -13.57 -16.80
CA ARG A 73 -3.48 -13.29 -18.24
C ARG A 73 -3.99 -11.88 -18.50
N GLU A 74 -4.90 -11.39 -17.66
CA GLU A 74 -5.36 -10.01 -17.76
C GLU A 74 -4.23 -9.01 -17.44
N PHE A 75 -3.42 -9.29 -16.42
CA PHE A 75 -2.23 -8.50 -16.11
C PHE A 75 -1.23 -8.49 -17.27
N GLU A 76 -0.96 -9.64 -17.89
CA GLU A 76 -0.05 -9.75 -19.04
C GLU A 76 -0.52 -8.91 -20.23
N GLU A 77 -1.83 -8.87 -20.50
CA GLU A 77 -2.39 -8.00 -21.54
C GLU A 77 -2.25 -6.51 -21.17
N LEU A 78 -2.51 -6.13 -19.91
CA LEU A 78 -2.27 -4.76 -19.44
C LEU A 78 -0.80 -4.38 -19.60
N ALA A 79 0.11 -5.26 -19.20
CA ALA A 79 1.56 -5.05 -19.26
C ALA A 79 2.06 -4.90 -20.70
N ARG A 80 1.56 -5.75 -21.61
CA ARG A 80 1.83 -5.68 -23.05
C ARG A 80 1.39 -4.33 -23.64
N LEU A 81 0.23 -3.82 -23.23
CA LEU A 81 -0.29 -2.52 -23.70
C LEU A 81 0.49 -1.33 -23.10
N SER A 82 1.01 -1.46 -21.88
CA SER A 82 1.83 -0.42 -21.24
C SER A 82 3.25 -0.30 -21.80
N GLY A 83 3.79 -1.37 -22.42
CA GLY A 83 5.08 -1.36 -23.12
C GLY A 83 6.33 -1.28 -22.23
N GLY A 84 6.20 -1.59 -20.92
CA GLY A 84 7.30 -1.60 -19.95
C GLY A 84 7.94 -2.97 -19.73
N LYS A 85 9.04 -3.00 -18.97
CA LYS A 85 9.69 -4.24 -18.53
C LYS A 85 8.79 -4.92 -17.50
N SER A 86 8.31 -6.12 -17.81
CA SER A 86 7.37 -6.80 -16.93
C SER A 86 7.48 -8.32 -17.04
N GLU A 87 7.10 -8.97 -15.95
CA GLU A 87 6.86 -10.41 -15.89
C GLU A 87 5.66 -10.70 -14.97
N SER A 88 5.18 -11.92 -15.00
CA SER A 88 4.05 -12.37 -14.19
C SER A 88 4.44 -13.64 -13.44
N ARG A 89 3.94 -13.79 -12.21
CA ARG A 89 4.17 -14.96 -11.36
C ARG A 89 2.87 -15.39 -10.70
N ILE A 90 2.76 -16.68 -10.40
CA ILE A 90 1.71 -17.22 -9.53
C ILE A 90 2.37 -17.71 -8.25
N ALA A 91 1.76 -17.39 -7.11
CA ALA A 91 2.08 -18.01 -5.84
C ALA A 91 0.86 -18.72 -5.28
N ASP A 92 1.08 -19.90 -4.70
CA ASP A 92 0.04 -20.67 -4.04
C ASP A 92 -0.03 -20.28 -2.55
N LEU A 93 -1.24 -19.97 -2.07
CA LEU A 93 -1.51 -19.86 -0.64
C LEU A 93 -2.47 -20.97 -0.24
N LEU A 94 -1.89 -22.04 0.33
CA LEU A 94 -2.62 -23.21 0.77
C LEU A 94 -3.62 -22.88 1.88
N THR A 95 -4.69 -23.67 1.96
CA THR A 95 -5.76 -23.53 2.96
C THR A 95 -5.20 -23.41 4.37
N GLY A 96 -5.43 -22.25 5.02
CA GLY A 96 -4.97 -21.99 6.39
C GLY A 96 -3.45 -21.86 6.55
N GLY A 97 -2.71 -21.80 5.44
CA GLY A 97 -1.26 -21.58 5.43
C GLY A 97 -0.92 -20.13 5.80
N PRO A 98 0.22 -19.89 6.48
CA PRO A 98 0.67 -18.54 6.78
C PRO A 98 1.07 -17.81 5.48
N PHE A 99 0.82 -16.50 5.43
CA PHE A 99 1.33 -15.64 4.36
C PHE A 99 2.85 -15.69 4.22
N GLU A 100 3.58 -16.16 5.24
CA GLU A 100 5.03 -16.40 5.20
C GLU A 100 5.47 -17.17 3.93
N GLY A 101 4.63 -18.11 3.46
CA GLY A 101 4.86 -18.87 2.23
C GLY A 101 4.99 -18.00 0.98
N ILE A 102 4.38 -16.82 0.96
CA ILE A 102 4.44 -15.88 -0.17
C ILE A 102 5.27 -14.62 0.13
N ILE A 103 5.58 -14.32 1.40
CA ILE A 103 6.31 -13.10 1.81
C ILE A 103 7.69 -12.98 1.12
N HIS A 104 8.34 -14.09 0.82
CA HIS A 104 9.64 -14.10 0.13
C HIS A 104 9.61 -13.41 -1.25
N ASN A 105 8.46 -13.36 -1.92
CA ASN A 105 8.31 -12.69 -3.22
C ASN A 105 8.49 -11.17 -3.12
N PHE A 106 8.17 -10.57 -1.97
CA PHE A 106 8.18 -9.12 -1.79
C PHE A 106 9.55 -8.58 -1.35
N ARG A 107 10.35 -9.38 -0.64
CA ARG A 107 11.58 -8.93 0.05
C ARG A 107 12.67 -8.40 -0.88
N THR A 108 12.67 -8.81 -2.14
CA THR A 108 13.68 -8.41 -3.14
C THR A 108 13.10 -7.42 -4.15
N THR A 109 12.28 -6.48 -3.67
CA THR A 109 11.71 -5.40 -4.47
C THR A 109 11.98 -4.04 -3.82
N ASP A 110 11.96 -2.97 -4.61
CA ASP A 110 12.11 -1.62 -4.08
C ASP A 110 10.76 -1.04 -3.63
N LEU A 111 9.65 -1.52 -4.21
CA LEU A 111 8.30 -1.05 -3.93
C LEU A 111 7.28 -2.17 -4.19
N VAL A 112 6.36 -2.33 -3.25
CA VAL A 112 5.18 -3.19 -3.44
C VAL A 112 3.95 -2.33 -3.70
N VAL A 113 3.15 -2.67 -4.71
CA VAL A 113 1.90 -1.99 -5.05
C VAL A 113 0.73 -2.93 -4.80
N ILE A 114 -0.25 -2.52 -3.99
CA ILE A 114 -1.42 -3.35 -3.64
C ILE A 114 -2.68 -2.51 -3.72
N GLY A 115 -3.76 -3.08 -4.27
CA GLY A 115 -5.07 -2.44 -4.25
C GLY A 115 -5.65 -2.41 -2.83
N GLN A 116 -6.26 -1.29 -2.46
CA GLN A 116 -7.11 -1.16 -1.27
C GLN A 116 -8.23 -2.22 -1.31
N ASN A 117 -8.70 -2.67 -0.14
CA ASN A 117 -9.88 -3.52 -0.08
C ASN A 117 -11.09 -2.81 -0.73
N ASN A 118 -11.75 -3.48 -1.68
CA ASN A 118 -12.95 -2.97 -2.34
C ASN A 118 -14.19 -3.68 -1.76
N PRO A 119 -15.07 -2.97 -1.04
CA PRO A 119 -16.28 -3.57 -0.47
C PRO A 119 -17.23 -4.18 -1.51
N ASP A 120 -17.26 -3.64 -2.73
CA ASP A 120 -18.15 -4.09 -3.82
C ASP A 120 -17.56 -5.26 -4.62
N ALA A 121 -16.24 -5.47 -4.54
CA ALA A 121 -15.54 -6.58 -5.19
C ALA A 121 -14.39 -7.06 -4.28
N PRO A 122 -14.73 -7.76 -3.18
CA PRO A 122 -13.75 -8.10 -2.16
C PRO A 122 -12.75 -9.14 -2.65
N GLU A 123 -11.48 -8.86 -2.39
CA GLU A 123 -10.38 -9.78 -2.68
C GLU A 123 -10.10 -10.69 -1.46
N PRO A 124 -9.77 -11.97 -1.66
CA PRO A 124 -9.53 -12.89 -0.54
C PRO A 124 -8.46 -12.36 0.41
N MET A 125 -8.82 -12.22 1.69
CA MET A 125 -7.91 -11.85 2.78
C MET A 125 -7.12 -10.55 2.55
N ARG A 126 -7.65 -9.60 1.76
CA ARG A 126 -6.93 -8.40 1.31
C ARG A 126 -6.33 -7.57 2.45
N GLU A 127 -7.10 -7.32 3.50
CA GLU A 127 -6.65 -6.54 4.65
C GLU A 127 -5.47 -7.22 5.37
N LEU A 128 -5.58 -8.53 5.61
CA LEU A 128 -4.52 -9.30 6.25
C LEU A 128 -3.27 -9.45 5.36
N LEU A 129 -3.44 -9.51 4.03
CA LEU A 129 -2.32 -9.47 3.09
C LEU A 129 -1.59 -8.12 3.17
N ILE A 130 -2.32 -7.01 3.11
CA ILE A 130 -1.74 -5.66 3.24
C ILE A 130 -0.97 -5.54 4.54
N GLU A 131 -1.57 -5.98 5.65
CA GLU A 131 -0.94 -6.00 6.96
C GLU A 131 0.35 -6.82 6.97
N THR A 132 0.28 -8.08 6.52
CA THR A 132 1.43 -8.98 6.52
C THR A 132 2.56 -8.43 5.65
N VAL A 133 2.26 -7.92 4.47
CA VAL A 133 3.28 -7.31 3.60
C VAL A 133 3.90 -6.09 4.28
N LEU A 134 3.11 -5.19 4.86
CA LEU A 134 3.64 -4.02 5.58
C LEU A 134 4.60 -4.43 6.72
N PHE A 135 4.24 -5.45 7.51
CA PHE A 135 5.03 -5.85 8.68
C PHE A 135 6.21 -6.77 8.36
N GLU A 136 6.11 -7.65 7.36
CA GLU A 136 7.05 -8.76 7.17
C GLU A 136 7.90 -8.67 5.89
N SER A 137 7.53 -7.81 4.93
CA SER A 137 8.27 -7.70 3.67
C SER A 137 9.57 -6.90 3.80
N GLY A 138 9.60 -5.92 4.72
CA GLY A 138 10.72 -4.99 4.89
C GLY A 138 10.85 -3.94 3.78
N VAL A 139 9.85 -3.81 2.91
CA VAL A 139 9.83 -2.89 1.76
C VAL A 139 8.63 -1.94 1.85
N PRO A 140 8.71 -0.72 1.29
CA PRO A 140 7.57 0.20 1.27
C PRO A 140 6.41 -0.38 0.45
N VAL A 141 5.18 -0.10 0.90
CA VAL A 141 3.94 -0.53 0.24
C VAL A 141 3.15 0.69 -0.21
N LEU A 142 2.90 0.79 -1.50
CA LEU A 142 2.00 1.75 -2.12
C LEU A 142 0.60 1.14 -2.27
N LEU A 143 -0.34 1.68 -1.52
CA LEU A 143 -1.73 1.27 -1.54
C LEU A 143 -2.48 2.14 -2.55
N VAL A 144 -3.22 1.48 -3.45
CA VAL A 144 -3.93 2.14 -4.56
C VAL A 144 -5.43 2.07 -4.31
N PRO A 145 -6.16 3.19 -4.30
CA PRO A 145 -7.58 3.16 -3.95
C PRO A 145 -8.43 2.47 -5.01
N TYR A 146 -9.49 1.82 -4.55
CA TYR A 146 -10.41 1.09 -5.43
C TYR A 146 -11.28 2.02 -6.28
N ILE A 147 -11.35 3.32 -5.93
CA ILE A 147 -12.04 4.37 -6.67
C ILE A 147 -11.11 5.54 -7.03
N GLY A 148 -11.38 6.19 -8.16
CA GLY A 148 -10.83 7.52 -8.47
C GLY A 148 -9.33 7.58 -8.78
N THR A 149 -8.61 6.45 -8.71
CA THR A 149 -7.16 6.39 -8.96
C THR A 149 -6.82 6.91 -10.35
N LYS A 150 -6.16 8.07 -10.39
CA LYS A 150 -5.44 8.55 -11.56
C LYS A 150 -4.08 7.86 -11.60
N THR A 151 -3.64 7.46 -12.79
CA THR A 151 -2.30 6.90 -12.98
C THR A 151 -1.26 8.00 -13.23
N THR A 152 -1.59 9.29 -13.12
CA THR A 152 -0.70 10.44 -13.34
C THR A 152 0.41 10.54 -12.29
N GLU A 153 1.44 11.35 -12.56
CA GLU A 153 2.55 11.55 -11.61
C GLU A 153 2.07 12.41 -10.43
N PRO A 154 2.36 12.03 -9.17
CA PRO A 154 1.99 12.84 -8.03
C PRO A 154 2.71 14.19 -8.05
N GLU A 155 1.95 15.27 -8.10
CA GLU A 155 2.45 16.64 -8.12
C GLU A 155 2.41 17.30 -6.73
N ASN A 156 1.50 16.84 -5.85
CA ASN A 156 1.25 17.41 -4.53
C ASN A 156 1.21 16.29 -3.47
N ILE A 157 2.35 16.04 -2.82
CA ILE A 157 2.47 14.97 -1.84
C ILE A 157 2.27 15.51 -0.42
N LEU A 158 1.41 14.83 0.33
CA LEU A 158 1.23 15.03 1.76
C LEU A 158 2.08 14.02 2.54
N ILE A 159 2.96 14.48 3.41
CA ILE A 159 3.69 13.63 4.35
C ILE A 159 3.01 13.71 5.72
N GLY A 160 2.39 12.62 6.16
CA GLY A 160 1.90 12.48 7.53
C GLY A 160 3.05 12.22 8.48
N TRP A 161 3.31 13.16 9.40
CA TRP A 161 4.47 13.11 10.28
C TRP A 161 4.10 13.10 11.76
N ASP A 162 4.50 12.04 12.46
CA ASP A 162 4.34 11.87 13.91
C ASP A 162 5.68 11.75 14.66
N GLY A 163 6.81 11.87 13.94
CA GLY A 163 8.15 11.71 14.49
C GLY A 163 8.59 10.26 14.75
N SER A 164 7.77 9.27 14.38
CA SER A 164 8.09 7.85 14.57
C SER A 164 9.17 7.36 13.59
N SER A 165 9.80 6.23 13.93
CA SER A 165 10.75 5.57 13.04
C SER A 165 10.10 5.06 11.76
N THR A 166 8.81 4.68 11.80
CA THR A 166 8.07 4.20 10.62
C THR A 166 7.78 5.36 9.67
N ALA A 167 7.42 6.54 10.20
CA ALA A 167 7.29 7.75 9.40
C ALA A 167 8.62 8.16 8.74
N ALA A 168 9.74 8.07 9.48
CA ALA A 168 11.07 8.32 8.91
C ALA A 168 11.40 7.33 7.78
N ARG A 169 11.13 6.04 7.95
CA ARG A 169 11.30 5.02 6.90
C ARG A 169 10.46 5.33 5.66
N ALA A 170 9.21 5.75 5.84
CA ALA A 170 8.32 6.09 4.73
C ALA A 170 8.85 7.28 3.92
N VAL A 171 9.32 8.33 4.61
CA VAL A 171 9.97 9.47 3.96
C VAL A 171 11.19 9.03 3.15
N HIS A 172 12.12 8.29 3.76
CA HIS A 172 13.33 7.84 3.07
C HIS A 172 13.03 6.93 1.87
N ALA A 173 12.07 6.02 2.01
CA ALA A 173 11.62 5.15 0.93
C ALA A 173 10.97 5.94 -0.23
N SER A 174 10.28 7.02 0.08
CA SER A 174 9.59 7.86 -0.89
C SER A 174 10.48 8.87 -1.63
N LEU A 175 11.74 9.09 -1.20
CA LEU A 175 12.63 10.10 -1.81
C LEU A 175 12.66 10.09 -3.35
N PRO A 176 12.76 8.95 -4.04
CA PRO A 176 12.79 8.92 -5.51
C PRO A 176 11.50 9.45 -6.16
N ILE A 177 10.38 9.37 -5.43
CA ILE A 177 9.08 9.91 -5.83
C ILE A 177 9.04 11.41 -5.50
N LEU A 178 9.43 11.78 -4.28
CA LEU A 178 9.46 13.17 -3.81
C LEU A 178 10.31 14.08 -4.70
N GLU A 179 11.45 13.58 -5.21
CA GLU A 179 12.37 14.30 -6.10
C GLU A 179 11.73 14.74 -7.43
N LYS A 180 10.59 14.17 -7.82
CA LYS A 180 9.88 14.50 -9.06
C LYS A 180 8.61 15.32 -8.83
N THR A 181 8.28 15.61 -7.58
CA THR A 181 7.03 16.26 -7.16
C THR A 181 7.20 17.79 -7.12
N LYS A 182 6.12 18.53 -7.39
CA LYS A 182 6.14 20.00 -7.42
C LYS A 182 6.05 20.63 -6.03
N LYS A 183 5.26 20.03 -5.14
CA LYS A 183 5.03 20.51 -3.78
C LYS A 183 4.93 19.35 -2.80
N ILE A 184 5.57 19.52 -1.65
CA ILE A 184 5.48 18.62 -0.51
C ILE A 184 4.92 19.40 0.68
N THR A 185 3.96 18.81 1.38
CA THR A 185 3.46 19.36 2.64
C THR A 185 3.69 18.34 3.75
N VAL A 186 4.44 18.72 4.78
CA VAL A 186 4.57 17.94 6.02
C VAL A 186 3.42 18.33 6.93
N LEU A 187 2.51 17.40 7.17
CA LEU A 187 1.37 17.58 8.06
C LEU A 187 1.62 16.89 9.39
N VAL A 188 1.57 17.66 10.46
CA VAL A 188 1.59 17.14 11.84
C VAL A 188 0.23 17.33 12.47
N VAL A 189 -0.39 16.24 12.95
CA VAL A 189 -1.67 16.27 13.65
C VAL A 189 -1.46 15.97 15.13
N ASN A 190 -1.60 16.98 15.98
CA ASN A 190 -1.37 16.87 17.41
C ASN A 190 -2.67 17.01 18.21
N LYS A 191 -2.94 16.05 19.09
CA LYS A 191 -4.08 16.12 20.03
C LYS A 191 -3.89 17.16 21.14
N LYS A 192 -2.66 17.61 21.39
CA LYS A 192 -2.34 18.60 22.42
C LYS A 192 -1.44 19.68 21.84
N VAL A 193 -1.67 20.92 22.27
CA VAL A 193 -0.77 22.04 21.98
C VAL A 193 0.43 21.93 22.92
N THR A 194 1.62 21.77 22.36
CA THR A 194 2.89 21.89 23.09
C THR A 194 3.52 23.23 22.73
N PRO A 195 3.56 24.21 23.65
CA PRO A 195 4.26 25.47 23.43
C PRO A 195 5.72 25.23 23.05
N ASP A 196 6.28 26.09 22.21
CA ASP A 196 7.69 26.14 21.82
C ASP A 196 8.26 24.94 21.02
N MET A 197 7.43 23.96 20.66
CA MET A 197 7.80 22.94 19.68
C MET A 197 7.52 23.43 18.26
N GLN A 198 8.39 23.08 17.32
CA GLN A 198 8.16 23.22 15.88
C GLN A 198 8.08 21.82 15.24
N PRO A 199 6.94 21.11 15.41
CA PRO A 199 6.81 19.75 14.90
C PRO A 199 7.02 19.73 13.38
N GLY A 200 7.84 18.80 12.90
CA GLY A 200 8.15 18.66 11.47
C GLY A 200 9.21 19.62 10.93
N ALA A 201 9.73 20.58 11.72
CA ALA A 201 10.75 21.52 11.24
C ALA A 201 12.08 20.83 10.85
N ASP A 202 12.52 19.84 11.63
CA ASP A 202 13.72 19.05 11.30
C ASP A 202 13.53 18.25 10.01
N LEU A 203 12.34 17.67 9.80
CA LEU A 203 12.01 16.97 8.57
C LEU A 203 11.98 17.92 7.37
N ALA A 204 11.37 19.10 7.51
CA ALA A 204 11.37 20.10 6.45
C ALA A 204 12.79 20.57 6.11
N THR A 205 13.63 20.78 7.14
CA THR A 205 15.05 21.11 6.94
C THR A 205 15.79 19.99 6.20
N TYR A 206 15.51 18.73 6.56
CA TYR A 206 16.05 17.56 5.88
C TYR A 206 15.62 17.51 4.40
N LEU A 207 14.33 17.65 4.10
CA LEU A 207 13.80 17.62 2.73
C LEU A 207 14.30 18.81 1.90
N ALA A 208 14.44 19.99 2.50
CA ALA A 208 15.02 21.16 1.85
C ALA A 208 16.50 20.95 1.45
N ARG A 209 17.26 20.14 2.21
CA ARG A 209 18.63 19.74 1.81
C ARG A 209 18.67 18.79 0.62
N HIS A 210 17.54 18.19 0.26
CA HIS A 210 17.35 17.42 -0.97
C HIS A 210 16.78 18.29 -2.11
N ASP A 211 16.83 19.63 -1.99
CA ASP A 211 16.31 20.60 -2.95
C ASP A 211 14.79 20.46 -3.20
N LEU A 212 14.04 19.97 -2.21
CA LEU A 212 12.59 19.74 -2.31
C LEU A 212 11.79 20.96 -1.82
N ASN A 213 10.72 21.30 -2.55
CA ASN A 213 9.78 22.36 -2.18
C ASN A 213 8.82 21.90 -1.07
N VAL A 214 9.20 22.16 0.18
CA VAL A 214 8.50 21.68 1.37
C VAL A 214 7.86 22.81 2.19
N THR A 215 6.62 22.57 2.62
CA THR A 215 5.90 23.39 3.61
C THR A 215 5.54 22.54 4.82
N VAL A 216 5.32 23.17 5.98
CA VAL A 216 4.93 22.48 7.22
C VAL A 216 3.62 23.05 7.72
N ASP A 217 2.63 22.19 7.90
CA ASP A 217 1.35 22.52 8.49
C ASP A 217 1.12 21.71 9.76
N VAL A 218 0.56 22.36 10.78
CA VAL A 218 0.28 21.74 12.07
C VAL A 218 -1.19 21.94 12.41
N ILE A 219 -1.92 20.82 12.52
CA ILE A 219 -3.29 20.81 13.02
C ILE A 219 -3.24 20.41 14.50
N THR A 220 -3.74 21.30 15.35
CA THR A 220 -3.85 21.05 16.79
C THR A 220 -5.30 20.87 17.19
N ASN A 221 -5.54 19.98 18.16
CA ASN A 221 -6.87 19.69 18.70
C ASN A 221 -7.91 19.39 17.58
N PRO A 222 -7.67 18.34 16.77
CA PRO A 222 -8.58 17.99 15.68
C PRO A 222 -9.98 17.68 16.22
N GLN A 223 -11.00 18.08 15.46
CA GLN A 223 -12.40 17.86 15.82
C GLN A 223 -12.89 16.44 15.48
N THR A 224 -12.12 15.70 14.66
CA THR A 224 -12.41 14.34 14.18
C THR A 224 -11.24 13.39 14.49
N GLY A 225 -11.33 12.13 14.03
CA GLY A 225 -10.22 11.19 14.05
C GLY A 225 -8.98 11.73 13.33
N ILE A 226 -7.81 11.16 13.62
CA ILE A 226 -6.57 11.60 12.95
C ILE A 226 -6.63 11.26 11.46
N GLY A 227 -7.13 10.07 11.10
CA GLY A 227 -7.27 9.67 9.70
C GLY A 227 -8.24 10.57 8.96
N ASP A 228 -9.41 10.84 9.54
CA ASP A 228 -10.39 11.79 8.99
C ASP A 228 -9.79 13.18 8.80
N THR A 229 -9.02 13.67 9.78
CA THR A 229 -8.34 14.97 9.69
C THR A 229 -7.36 15.01 8.51
N VAL A 230 -6.59 13.94 8.31
CA VAL A 230 -5.66 13.82 7.17
C VAL A 230 -6.42 13.76 5.85
N LEU A 231 -7.49 12.96 5.74
CA LEU A 231 -8.29 12.84 4.52
C LEU A 231 -9.03 14.15 4.16
N ASN A 232 -9.51 14.89 5.16
CA ASN A 232 -10.07 16.22 4.96
C ASN A 232 -9.00 17.18 4.43
N TYR A 233 -7.81 17.18 5.03
CA TYR A 233 -6.70 18.01 4.56
C TYR A 233 -6.30 17.68 3.12
N VAL A 234 -6.24 16.39 2.76
CA VAL A 234 -6.01 15.93 1.38
C VAL A 234 -7.00 16.57 0.42
N SER A 235 -8.29 16.49 0.76
CA SER A 235 -9.38 17.01 -0.06
C SER A 235 -9.30 18.54 -0.22
N ASP A 236 -9.05 19.26 0.87
CA ASP A 236 -9.01 20.72 0.89
C ASP A 236 -7.80 21.31 0.13
N ASN A 237 -6.70 20.56 0.05
CA ASN A 237 -5.43 21.04 -0.49
C ASN A 237 -5.03 20.38 -1.83
N ALA A 238 -5.93 19.57 -2.42
CA ALA A 238 -5.69 18.87 -3.68
C ALA A 238 -4.37 18.08 -3.70
N ASN A 239 -4.07 17.40 -2.59
CA ASN A 239 -2.98 16.43 -2.55
C ASN A 239 -3.37 15.20 -3.38
N ASP A 240 -2.40 14.60 -4.05
CA ASP A 240 -2.62 13.47 -4.97
C ASP A 240 -1.87 12.19 -4.56
N MET A 241 -1.10 12.25 -3.47
CA MET A 241 -0.54 11.07 -2.79
C MET A 241 -0.24 11.39 -1.31
N ILE A 242 -0.42 10.39 -0.44
CA ILE A 242 0.01 10.43 0.96
C ILE A 242 1.27 9.59 1.11
N VAL A 243 2.25 10.09 1.87
CA VAL A 243 3.37 9.33 2.43
C VAL A 243 3.22 9.35 3.95
N MET A 244 3.18 8.19 4.58
CA MET A 244 3.09 8.12 6.05
C MET A 244 3.75 6.87 6.60
N GLY A 245 4.10 6.89 7.88
CA GLY A 245 4.44 5.66 8.59
C GLY A 245 3.25 4.71 8.60
N GLY A 246 3.54 3.41 8.57
CA GLY A 246 2.56 2.39 8.91
C GLY A 246 2.27 2.41 10.42
N TYR A 247 2.20 1.24 11.03
CA TYR A 247 1.83 1.09 12.43
C TYR A 247 2.97 1.50 13.38
N GLY A 248 2.94 2.72 13.93
CA GLY A 248 4.06 3.31 14.71
C GLY A 248 3.98 3.19 16.25
N HIS A 249 2.84 2.79 16.80
CA HIS A 249 2.69 2.65 18.26
C HIS A 249 2.76 1.18 18.67
N SER A 250 3.71 0.85 19.57
CA SER A 250 3.82 -0.45 20.25
C SER A 250 2.47 -0.94 20.71
N ARG A 251 1.93 -1.86 19.95
CA ARG A 251 0.68 -2.52 20.22
C ARG A 251 0.83 -3.91 19.64
N MET A 252 1.37 -4.75 20.53
CA MET A 252 1.45 -6.19 20.51
C MET A 252 0.36 -6.83 19.64
N ARG A 253 0.80 -7.83 18.88
CA ARG A 253 0.17 -8.68 17.85
C ARG A 253 -1.26 -9.21 18.11
N GLU A 254 -1.98 -8.74 19.12
CA GLU A 254 -3.22 -9.35 19.59
C GLU A 254 -4.51 -8.54 19.35
N PHE A 255 -4.52 -7.27 18.91
CA PHE A 255 -5.80 -6.58 18.61
C PHE A 255 -5.76 -5.27 17.76
N LEU A 256 -4.67 -4.92 17.09
CA LEU A 256 -4.25 -3.50 17.11
C LEU A 256 -3.94 -2.86 15.74
N PHE A 257 -5.02 -2.48 15.04
CA PHE A 257 -4.94 -1.39 14.06
C PHE A 257 -4.76 -0.05 14.79
N GLY A 258 -3.78 0.76 14.37
CA GLY A 258 -3.79 2.18 14.72
C GLY A 258 -5.03 2.83 14.10
N GLY A 259 -5.82 3.56 14.89
CA GLY A 259 -7.09 4.16 14.40
C GLY A 259 -6.90 4.99 13.13
N ALA A 260 -5.84 5.80 13.08
CA ALA A 260 -5.54 6.66 11.93
C ALA A 260 -5.24 5.89 10.64
N THR A 261 -4.37 4.86 10.69
CA THR A 261 -4.01 4.07 9.52
C THR A 261 -5.23 3.35 8.97
N ARG A 262 -6.04 2.75 9.85
CA ARG A 262 -7.29 2.07 9.45
C ARG A 262 -8.30 3.03 8.84
N GLU A 263 -8.55 4.16 9.48
CA GLU A 263 -9.43 5.23 8.97
C GLU A 263 -8.99 5.65 7.55
N ILE A 264 -7.69 5.84 7.32
CA ILE A 264 -7.13 6.18 6.00
C ILE A 264 -7.35 5.05 5.00
N LEU A 265 -7.05 3.79 5.36
CA LEU A 265 -7.21 2.65 4.45
C LEU A 265 -8.67 2.31 4.14
N GLU A 266 -9.61 2.67 4.99
CA GLU A 266 -11.03 2.48 4.73
C GLU A 266 -11.60 3.56 3.79
N ALA A 267 -11.06 4.78 3.81
CA ALA A 267 -11.66 5.94 3.14
C ALA A 267 -10.74 6.69 2.15
N MET A 268 -9.52 6.20 1.88
CA MET A 268 -8.58 6.83 0.95
C MET A 268 -9.15 6.96 -0.47
N THR A 269 -8.89 8.11 -1.09
CA THR A 269 -9.29 8.45 -2.47
C THR A 269 -8.09 8.73 -3.38
N ILE A 270 -6.89 8.71 -2.80
CA ILE A 270 -5.60 8.88 -3.47
C ILE A 270 -4.62 7.79 -3.00
N PRO A 271 -3.57 7.47 -3.78
CA PRO A 271 -2.55 6.50 -3.37
C PRO A 271 -1.87 6.85 -2.05
N VAL A 272 -1.57 5.84 -1.24
CA VAL A 272 -0.93 5.98 0.07
C VAL A 272 0.31 5.09 0.14
N LEU A 273 1.50 5.70 0.23
CA LEU A 273 2.74 4.97 0.49
C LEU A 273 2.97 4.87 1.99
N MET A 274 3.15 3.64 2.44
CA MET A 274 3.45 3.30 3.83
C MET A 274 4.77 2.53 3.93
N ALA A 275 5.47 2.71 5.04
CA ALA A 275 6.59 1.86 5.43
C ALA A 275 6.51 1.54 6.92
N HIS A 276 7.00 0.37 7.30
CA HIS A 276 7.04 -0.10 8.69
C HIS A 276 8.47 -0.24 9.19
#